data_AF-A0A246EFN9-F1
#
_entry.id   AF-A0A246EFN9-F1
#
_cell.length_a   1.000
_cell.length_b   1.000
_cell.length_c   1.000
_cell.angle_alpha   90.00
_cell.angle_beta   90.00
_cell.angle_gamma   90.00
#
_symmetry.space_group_name_H-M   'P 1'
#
loop_
_entity.id
_entity.type
_entity.pdbx_description
1 polymer ?
#
loop_
_entity_poly.entity_id
_entity_poly.type
_entity_poly.pdbx_seq_one_letter_code
_entity_poly.pdbx_strand_id
1 'polypeptide(L)'
;MSYLLYKLRFPNGIHIGTASGNTLEETMISVYSDTFYSALYNEYMKLYNNDELYKISESGDFLVSDLLPFKEKEDISTDFYLPKPFISIQRDEKEKNDEEVVDRKKVKATNFIPADRLEEYFSFLKTGKNFPEIDDDFGRKQLYTKNKVSLENEDTQLYNIEIFKFNKQSGLYFIVKLPEDEKWGGIFENILESLSLTGIGGKKNSGFGEFVFEDPMFFYGEDFDPIESESDAYINKALYSDEEKFFSISSYSPKIEEIEKIKESENYYQLIKRSGFVNSSLYSEQAEKRKQVYMLSSGSVLSFKPEGKMLDLNLHGKHSIYRMGKPIVLGVKI
;
A
#
# COMPACT_ATOMS: atom_id res chain seq x y z
N MET A 1 -11.26 19.14 0.31
CA MET A 1 -10.36 17.96 0.36
C MET A 1 -10.32 17.23 -0.97
N SER A 2 -9.15 17.16 -1.59
CA SER A 2 -8.92 16.45 -2.86
C SER A 2 -8.05 15.22 -2.65
N TYR A 3 -8.45 14.10 -3.23
CA TYR A 3 -7.61 12.92 -3.38
C TYR A 3 -7.08 12.86 -4.81
N LEU A 4 -5.84 12.42 -4.96
CA LEU A 4 -5.22 12.19 -6.26
C LEU A 4 -4.83 10.71 -6.38
N LEU A 5 -5.05 10.12 -7.54
CA LEU A 5 -4.57 8.79 -7.88
C LEU A 5 -3.43 8.90 -8.89
N TYR A 6 -2.29 8.28 -8.57
CA TYR A 6 -1.14 8.19 -9.47
C TYR A 6 -0.89 6.74 -9.86
N LYS A 7 -0.63 6.49 -11.15
CA LYS A 7 -0.15 5.20 -11.67
C LYS A 7 1.37 5.22 -11.81
N LEU A 8 2.02 4.16 -11.32
CA LEU A 8 3.47 3.95 -11.32
C LEU A 8 3.83 2.68 -12.09
N ARG A 9 4.73 2.81 -13.07
CA ARG A 9 5.31 1.69 -13.81
C ARG A 9 6.76 1.49 -13.43
N PHE A 10 7.16 0.24 -13.22
CA PHE A 10 8.52 -0.13 -12.80
C PHE A 10 9.24 -0.91 -13.91
N PRO A 11 9.90 -0.24 -14.89
CA PRO A 11 10.56 -0.93 -16.01
C PRO A 11 11.57 -1.99 -15.57
N ASN A 12 12.29 -1.69 -14.48
CA ASN A 12 13.30 -2.57 -13.92
C ASN A 12 12.73 -3.53 -12.86
N GLY A 13 11.44 -3.46 -12.55
CA GLY A 13 10.82 -4.18 -11.44
C GLY A 13 11.23 -3.62 -10.08
N ILE A 14 10.67 -4.23 -9.04
CA ILE A 14 10.80 -3.75 -7.67
C ILE A 14 11.15 -4.90 -6.72
N HIS A 15 11.93 -4.60 -5.68
CA HIS A 15 12.16 -5.52 -4.56
C HIS A 15 11.60 -4.91 -3.28
N ILE A 16 10.60 -5.58 -2.71
CA ILE A 16 9.95 -5.18 -1.46
C ILE A 16 10.08 -6.33 -0.47
N GLY A 17 10.98 -6.18 0.50
CA GLY A 17 11.21 -7.21 1.51
C GLY A 17 9.95 -7.52 2.33
N THR A 18 9.80 -8.78 2.72
CA THR A 18 8.67 -9.24 3.52
C THR A 18 8.81 -8.85 5.00
N ALA A 19 7.67 -8.63 5.67
CA ALA A 19 7.62 -8.27 7.09
C ALA A 19 8.20 -9.36 8.03
N SER A 20 8.16 -10.62 7.59
CA SER A 20 8.59 -11.81 8.32
C SER A 20 10.05 -12.19 8.08
N GLY A 21 10.56 -12.00 6.86
CA GLY A 21 11.87 -12.50 6.45
C GLY A 21 13.01 -11.50 6.62
N ASN A 22 12.80 -10.20 6.35
CA ASN A 22 13.91 -9.26 6.07
C ASN A 22 14.99 -9.89 5.15
N THR A 23 14.61 -10.83 4.29
CA THR A 23 15.49 -11.54 3.37
C THR A 23 15.40 -10.88 1.99
N LEU A 24 16.49 -10.96 1.24
CA LEU A 24 16.50 -10.53 -0.17
C LEU A 24 15.81 -11.55 -1.08
N GLU A 25 15.58 -12.76 -0.59
CA GLU A 25 15.06 -13.90 -1.37
C GLU A 25 13.55 -13.92 -1.52
N GLU A 26 12.85 -13.02 -0.83
CA GLU A 26 11.40 -12.88 -0.92
C GLU A 26 11.02 -11.44 -1.27
N THR A 27 10.12 -11.28 -2.23
CA THR A 27 9.51 -9.99 -2.54
C THR A 27 7.99 -10.00 -2.43
N MET A 28 7.44 -8.87 -2.03
CA MET A 28 6.02 -8.53 -2.15
C MET A 28 5.75 -7.83 -3.49
N ILE A 29 4.47 -7.80 -3.89
CA ILE A 29 3.98 -7.06 -5.06
C ILE A 29 3.67 -5.61 -4.67
N SER A 30 2.93 -5.41 -3.57
CA SER A 30 2.53 -4.10 -3.07
C SER A 30 3.55 -3.50 -2.10
N VAL A 31 3.43 -2.17 -1.88
CA VAL A 31 4.23 -1.44 -0.88
C VAL A 31 3.30 -0.86 0.17
N TYR A 32 3.57 -1.15 1.44
CA TYR A 32 2.83 -0.53 2.54
C TYR A 32 3.06 1.00 2.56
N SER A 33 1.99 1.76 2.76
CA SER A 33 1.94 3.22 2.95
C SER A 33 2.99 3.74 3.93
N ASP A 34 3.23 3.00 5.02
CA ASP A 34 4.24 3.32 6.02
C ASP A 34 5.66 3.41 5.42
N THR A 35 5.96 2.55 4.45
CA THR A 35 7.25 2.44 3.75
C THR A 35 7.33 3.46 2.64
N PHE A 36 6.22 3.65 1.91
CA PHE A 36 6.13 4.65 0.87
C PHE A 36 6.28 6.07 1.44
N TYR A 37 5.60 6.37 2.54
CA TYR A 37 5.78 7.62 3.27
C TYR A 37 7.22 7.85 3.70
N SER A 38 7.89 6.84 4.26
CA SER A 38 9.32 6.98 4.60
C SER A 38 10.17 7.33 3.37
N ALA A 39 9.84 6.79 2.19
CA ALA A 39 10.55 7.12 0.95
C ALA A 39 10.28 8.57 0.53
N LEU A 40 9.01 9.00 0.50
CA LEU A 40 8.60 10.37 0.22
C LEU A 40 9.23 11.37 1.18
N TYR A 41 9.19 11.09 2.49
CA TYR A 41 9.72 11.97 3.52
C TYR A 41 11.24 12.12 3.41
N ASN A 42 11.96 11.06 3.05
CA ASN A 42 13.40 11.15 2.81
C ASN A 42 13.72 12.05 1.59
N GLU A 43 12.96 11.96 0.50
CA GLU A 43 13.14 12.85 -0.64
C GLU A 43 12.74 14.30 -0.30
N TYR A 44 11.64 14.49 0.43
CA TYR A 44 11.23 15.79 0.95
C TYR A 44 12.33 16.48 1.77
N MET A 45 12.95 15.74 2.71
CA MET A 45 14.02 16.28 3.54
C MET A 45 15.25 16.68 2.73
N LYS A 46 15.54 16.00 1.61
CA LYS A 46 16.66 16.40 0.72
C LYS A 46 16.34 17.67 -0.07
N LEU A 47 15.10 17.82 -0.53
CA LEU A 47 14.67 18.93 -1.38
C LEU A 47 14.42 20.21 -0.59
N TYR A 48 13.75 20.10 0.56
CA TYR A 48 13.21 21.26 1.30
C TYR A 48 13.77 21.42 2.71
N ASN A 49 14.31 20.35 3.29
CA ASN A 49 15.02 20.34 4.59
C ASN A 49 14.31 21.10 5.73
N ASN A 50 13.01 20.83 5.93
CA ASN A 50 12.19 21.37 7.02
C ASN A 50 11.17 20.32 7.50
N ASP A 51 10.29 20.67 8.46
CA ASP A 51 9.33 19.74 9.07
C ASP A 51 7.87 19.92 8.61
N GLU A 52 7.59 20.71 7.56
CA GLU A 52 6.21 20.98 7.14
C GLU A 52 5.47 19.71 6.70
N LEU A 53 6.10 18.83 5.90
CA LEU A 53 5.47 17.57 5.49
C LEU A 53 5.10 16.69 6.70
N TYR A 54 5.92 16.68 7.74
CA TYR A 54 5.60 15.97 8.98
C TYR A 54 4.37 16.58 9.66
N LYS A 55 4.32 17.91 9.81
CA LYS A 55 3.21 18.61 10.47
C LYS A 55 1.87 18.39 9.77
N ILE A 56 1.85 18.45 8.44
CA ILE A 56 0.61 18.17 7.67
C ILE A 56 0.23 16.69 7.68
N SER A 57 1.22 15.79 7.80
CA SER A 57 0.96 14.35 7.97
C SER A 57 0.41 14.05 9.37
N GLU A 58 0.91 14.72 10.41
CA GLU A 58 0.47 14.56 11.80
C GLU A 58 -0.97 15.04 11.99
N SER A 59 -1.32 16.20 11.43
CA SER A 59 -2.69 16.73 11.41
C SER A 59 -3.66 15.90 10.57
N GLY A 60 -3.16 15.12 9.60
CA GLY A 60 -3.97 14.29 8.71
C GLY A 60 -4.41 14.98 7.43
N ASP A 61 -3.79 16.11 7.08
CA ASP A 61 -3.99 16.82 5.82
C ASP A 61 -3.20 16.19 4.67
N PHE A 62 -2.11 15.49 4.98
CA PHE A 62 -1.38 14.62 4.07
C PHE A 62 -1.51 13.16 4.46
N LEU A 63 -2.00 12.34 3.54
CA LEU A 63 -2.12 10.88 3.72
C LEU A 63 -1.73 10.18 2.43
N VAL A 64 -1.16 8.98 2.52
CA VAL A 64 -0.91 8.12 1.35
C VAL A 64 -1.41 6.71 1.60
N SER A 65 -1.98 6.09 0.57
CA SER A 65 -2.37 4.68 0.60
C SER A 65 -1.17 3.75 0.44
N ASP A 66 -1.41 2.46 0.60
CA ASP A 66 -0.49 1.46 0.07
C ASP A 66 -0.37 1.63 -1.46
N LEU A 67 0.76 1.21 -2.03
CA LEU A 67 0.90 1.03 -3.47
C LEU A 67 0.26 -0.30 -3.84
N LEU A 68 -0.84 -0.23 -4.58
CA LEU A 68 -1.71 -1.35 -4.93
C LEU A 68 -1.63 -1.65 -6.43
N PRO A 69 -1.87 -2.89 -6.88
CA PRO A 69 -1.78 -3.22 -8.31
C PRO A 69 -2.85 -2.53 -9.16
N PHE A 70 -2.48 -2.14 -10.39
CA PHE A 70 -3.46 -1.86 -11.45
C PHE A 70 -3.16 -2.71 -12.68
N LYS A 71 -4.17 -2.91 -13.52
CA LYS A 71 -4.04 -3.60 -14.80
C LYS A 71 -4.87 -2.89 -15.88
N GLU A 72 -4.20 -2.49 -16.95
CA GLU A 72 -4.83 -1.94 -18.15
C GLU A 72 -5.28 -3.05 -19.08
N LYS A 73 -6.48 -2.87 -19.64
CA LYS A 73 -7.10 -3.78 -20.60
C LYS A 73 -6.81 -3.35 -22.03
N GLU A 74 -7.19 -4.21 -22.98
CA GLU A 74 -7.04 -3.92 -24.41
C GLU A 74 -7.93 -2.76 -24.87
N ASP A 75 -9.06 -2.54 -24.19
CA ASP A 75 -9.99 -1.44 -24.46
C ASP A 75 -9.59 -0.12 -23.77
N ILE A 76 -8.36 -0.02 -23.26
CA ILE A 76 -7.77 1.15 -22.59
C ILE A 76 -8.35 1.39 -21.19
N SER A 77 -9.38 0.65 -20.76
CA SER A 77 -9.87 0.74 -19.39
C SER A 77 -8.86 0.16 -18.39
N THR A 78 -8.88 0.69 -17.17
CA THR A 78 -7.97 0.25 -16.09
C THR A 78 -8.74 -0.35 -14.94
N ASP A 79 -8.38 -1.57 -14.54
CA ASP A 79 -8.79 -2.14 -13.26
C ASP A 79 -7.82 -1.67 -12.17
N PHE A 80 -8.37 -0.96 -11.16
CA PHE A 80 -7.64 -0.60 -9.95
C PHE A 80 -7.96 -1.62 -8.86
N TYR A 81 -6.96 -2.33 -8.38
CA TYR A 81 -7.18 -3.42 -7.44
C TYR A 81 -7.04 -2.98 -5.99
N LEU A 82 -8.02 -3.35 -5.17
CA LEU A 82 -8.02 -3.18 -3.73
C LEU A 82 -7.53 -4.46 -3.02
N PRO A 83 -6.94 -4.36 -1.82
CA PRO A 83 -6.54 -5.54 -1.06
C PRO A 83 -7.76 -6.40 -0.71
N LYS A 84 -7.60 -7.72 -0.61
CA LYS A 84 -8.69 -8.59 -0.18
C LYS A 84 -9.15 -8.21 1.24
N PRO A 85 -10.45 -7.94 1.48
CA PRO A 85 -10.95 -7.66 2.81
C PRO A 85 -10.70 -8.83 3.76
N PHE A 86 -10.16 -8.53 4.95
CA PHE A 86 -10.21 -9.46 6.07
C PHE A 86 -11.63 -9.46 6.57
N ILE A 87 -12.47 -10.37 6.11
CA ILE A 87 -13.80 -10.58 6.69
C ILE A 87 -14.01 -12.07 6.82
N SER A 88 -14.58 -12.48 7.96
CA SER A 88 -15.10 -13.82 8.15
C SER A 88 -16.60 -13.74 8.39
N ILE A 89 -17.39 -14.04 7.36
CA ILE A 89 -18.85 -14.14 7.47
C ILE A 89 -19.21 -15.59 7.82
N GLN A 90 -19.96 -15.79 8.91
CA GLN A 90 -20.59 -17.07 9.18
C GLN A 90 -21.70 -17.28 8.13
N ARG A 91 -21.56 -18.31 7.30
CA ARG A 91 -22.58 -18.63 6.29
C ARG A 91 -23.84 -19.14 6.98
N ASP A 92 -25.00 -18.63 6.59
CA ASP A 92 -26.28 -19.17 7.05
C ASP A 92 -26.39 -20.64 6.64
N GLU A 93 -26.41 -21.55 7.62
CA GLU A 93 -26.39 -23.00 7.38
C GLU A 93 -27.60 -23.51 6.60
N LYS A 94 -28.66 -22.68 6.48
CA LYS A 94 -29.92 -22.99 5.79
C LYS A 94 -29.82 -22.94 4.26
N GLU A 95 -28.77 -22.37 3.68
CA GLU A 95 -28.58 -22.26 2.22
C GLU A 95 -27.48 -23.18 1.65
N LYS A 96 -27.19 -24.31 2.30
CA LYS A 96 -26.38 -25.37 1.69
C LYS A 96 -27.18 -26.08 0.60
N ASN A 97 -27.32 -25.45 -0.56
CA ASN A 97 -27.58 -26.18 -1.80
C ASN A 97 -26.25 -26.66 -2.37
N ASP A 98 -26.24 -27.87 -2.94
CA ASP A 98 -25.06 -28.58 -3.47
C ASP A 98 -24.42 -27.94 -4.72
N GLU A 99 -24.82 -26.72 -5.10
CA GLU A 99 -24.38 -26.05 -6.33
C GLU A 99 -23.47 -24.85 -6.03
N GLU A 100 -22.26 -24.95 -6.60
CA GLU A 100 -21.12 -24.02 -6.54
C GLU A 100 -20.39 -23.90 -5.19
N VAL A 101 -19.66 -24.96 -4.84
CA VAL A 101 -18.51 -24.83 -3.93
C VAL A 101 -17.37 -24.17 -4.70
N VAL A 102 -17.34 -22.83 -4.72
CA VAL A 102 -16.15 -22.09 -5.17
C VAL A 102 -14.93 -22.65 -4.45
N ASP A 103 -13.88 -22.96 -5.22
CA ASP A 103 -12.68 -23.57 -4.67
C ASP A 103 -12.11 -22.69 -3.55
N ARG A 104 -12.16 -23.18 -2.31
CA ARG A 104 -11.63 -22.49 -1.13
C ARG A 104 -10.15 -22.13 -1.30
N LYS A 105 -9.42 -22.86 -2.15
CA LYS A 105 -8.03 -22.52 -2.50
C LYS A 105 -7.97 -21.24 -3.33
N LYS A 106 -8.87 -21.04 -4.30
CA LYS A 106 -8.95 -19.80 -5.11
C LYS A 106 -9.15 -18.58 -4.19
N VAL A 107 -10.15 -18.63 -3.32
CA VAL A 107 -10.45 -17.55 -2.34
C VAL A 107 -9.26 -17.26 -1.42
N LYS A 108 -8.55 -18.29 -0.98
CA LYS A 108 -7.36 -18.12 -0.13
C LYS A 108 -6.18 -17.51 -0.88
N ALA A 109 -5.99 -17.88 -2.15
CA ALA A 109 -4.90 -17.39 -2.99
C ALA A 109 -5.09 -15.94 -3.44
N THR A 110 -6.34 -15.48 -3.58
CA THR A 110 -6.66 -14.08 -3.92
C THR A 110 -6.10 -13.12 -2.88
N ASN A 111 -5.31 -12.14 -3.33
CA ASN A 111 -4.77 -11.07 -2.48
C ASN A 111 -5.36 -9.70 -2.82
N PHE A 112 -5.88 -9.54 -4.04
CA PHE A 112 -6.36 -8.29 -4.59
C PHE A 112 -7.65 -8.53 -5.39
N ILE A 113 -8.54 -7.54 -5.42
CA ILE A 113 -9.85 -7.59 -6.08
C ILE A 113 -10.04 -6.27 -6.83
N PRO A 114 -10.51 -6.25 -8.10
CA PRO A 114 -10.86 -5.01 -8.78
C PRO A 114 -11.85 -4.19 -7.96
N ALA A 115 -11.68 -2.87 -7.91
CA ALA A 115 -12.45 -2.01 -7.02
C ALA A 115 -13.97 -2.09 -7.29
N ASP A 116 -14.36 -2.11 -8.57
CA ASP A 116 -15.75 -2.26 -9.03
C ASP A 116 -16.37 -3.63 -8.68
N ARG A 117 -15.54 -4.63 -8.33
CA ARG A 117 -15.98 -5.99 -7.96
C ARG A 117 -16.02 -6.23 -6.46
N LEU A 118 -15.73 -5.21 -5.64
CA LEU A 118 -15.68 -5.35 -4.19
C LEU A 118 -17.05 -5.69 -3.58
N GLU A 119 -18.13 -5.08 -4.09
CA GLU A 119 -19.50 -5.37 -3.64
C GLU A 119 -19.96 -6.79 -4.01
N GLU A 120 -19.57 -7.27 -5.20
CA GLU A 120 -19.79 -8.65 -5.63
C GLU A 120 -19.04 -9.62 -4.70
N TYR A 121 -17.82 -9.28 -4.30
CA TYR A 121 -17.05 -10.08 -3.34
C TYR A 121 -17.71 -10.14 -1.95
N PHE A 122 -18.23 -9.03 -1.43
CA PHE A 122 -18.98 -9.05 -0.16
C PHE A 122 -20.26 -9.90 -0.26
N SER A 123 -20.98 -9.79 -1.38
CA SER A 123 -22.15 -10.61 -1.68
C SER A 123 -21.80 -12.11 -1.74
N PHE A 124 -20.66 -12.45 -2.34
CA PHE A 124 -20.12 -13.82 -2.35
C PHE A 124 -19.78 -14.31 -0.93
N LEU A 125 -19.21 -13.48 -0.07
CA LEU A 125 -18.89 -13.89 1.31
C LEU A 125 -20.14 -14.26 2.11
N LYS A 126 -21.26 -13.57 1.86
CA LYS A 126 -22.56 -13.84 2.51
C LYS A 126 -23.24 -15.09 1.96
N THR A 127 -23.40 -15.16 0.63
CA THR A 127 -24.21 -16.18 -0.04
C THR A 127 -23.44 -17.44 -0.40
N GLY A 128 -22.11 -17.35 -0.50
CA GLY A 128 -21.24 -18.41 -0.99
C GLY A 128 -21.28 -18.62 -2.51
N LYS A 129 -22.04 -17.81 -3.27
CA LYS A 129 -22.29 -17.96 -4.72
C LYS A 129 -21.67 -16.80 -5.51
N ASN A 130 -21.46 -17.00 -6.81
CA ASN A 130 -20.98 -15.97 -7.75
C ASN A 130 -19.68 -15.30 -7.28
N PHE A 131 -18.61 -16.08 -7.11
CA PHE A 131 -17.29 -15.49 -6.85
C PHE A 131 -16.89 -14.60 -8.04
N PRO A 132 -16.47 -13.34 -7.81
CA PRO A 132 -16.16 -12.42 -8.89
C PRO A 132 -15.02 -12.94 -9.76
N GLU A 133 -15.06 -12.61 -11.04
CA GLU A 133 -13.94 -12.85 -11.92
C GLU A 133 -12.79 -11.91 -11.54
N ILE A 134 -11.62 -12.49 -11.26
CA ILE A 134 -10.44 -11.76 -10.80
C ILE A 134 -9.26 -12.27 -11.62
N ASP A 135 -8.60 -11.33 -12.30
CA ASP A 135 -7.34 -11.55 -12.99
C ASP A 135 -6.19 -10.99 -12.14
N ASP A 136 -5.47 -11.88 -11.45
CA ASP A 136 -4.36 -11.51 -10.58
C ASP A 136 -2.97 -11.68 -11.22
N ASP A 137 -2.90 -11.81 -12.56
CA ASP A 137 -1.64 -11.84 -13.29
C ASP A 137 -1.11 -10.41 -13.55
N PHE A 138 -0.45 -9.87 -12.53
CA PHE A 138 0.25 -8.58 -12.60
C PHE A 138 1.69 -8.69 -13.11
N GLY A 139 2.22 -9.92 -13.22
CA GLY A 139 3.63 -10.15 -13.50
C GLY A 139 4.19 -11.36 -12.77
N ARG A 140 5.52 -11.44 -12.68
CA ARG A 140 6.23 -12.60 -12.15
C ARG A 140 7.35 -12.25 -11.19
N LYS A 141 7.55 -13.13 -10.22
CA LYS A 141 8.76 -13.15 -9.38
C LYS A 141 9.93 -13.69 -10.17
N GLN A 142 11.08 -13.03 -10.08
CA GLN A 142 12.32 -13.45 -10.71
C GLN A 142 13.45 -13.48 -9.67
N LEU A 143 14.03 -14.66 -9.48
CA LEU A 143 15.17 -14.87 -8.58
C LEU A 143 16.47 -14.62 -9.34
N TYR A 144 17.31 -13.74 -8.81
CA TYR A 144 18.67 -13.47 -9.30
C TYR A 144 19.68 -13.96 -8.28
N THR A 145 20.60 -14.83 -8.69
CA THR A 145 21.79 -15.14 -7.90
C THR A 145 22.89 -14.15 -8.28
N LYS A 146 23.33 -13.34 -7.32
CA LYS A 146 24.42 -12.37 -7.48
C LYS A 146 25.64 -12.80 -6.68
N ASN A 147 26.81 -12.39 -7.14
CA ASN A 147 28.07 -12.53 -6.44
C ASN A 147 28.49 -11.20 -5.82
N LYS A 148 28.99 -11.24 -4.57
CA LYS A 148 29.75 -10.16 -3.96
C LYS A 148 31.21 -10.57 -3.97
N VAL A 149 31.96 -10.07 -4.95
CA VAL A 149 33.40 -10.31 -5.05
C VAL A 149 34.10 -9.43 -4.01
N SER A 150 34.86 -10.05 -3.11
CA SER A 150 35.66 -9.31 -2.12
C SER A 150 36.90 -8.70 -2.78
N LEU A 151 37.25 -7.48 -2.39
CA LEU A 151 38.48 -6.81 -2.83
C LEU A 151 39.70 -7.19 -1.95
N GLU A 152 39.48 -7.92 -0.85
CA GLU A 152 40.49 -8.23 0.18
C GLU A 152 40.88 -9.73 0.20
N ASN A 153 40.78 -10.43 -0.94
CA ASN A 153 41.07 -11.87 -1.07
C ASN A 153 40.20 -12.82 -0.22
N GLU A 154 38.96 -12.42 0.10
CA GLU A 154 37.98 -13.34 0.67
C GLU A 154 37.22 -14.10 -0.43
N ASP A 155 36.67 -15.27 -0.06
CA ASP A 155 35.82 -16.06 -0.96
C ASP A 155 34.60 -15.25 -1.43
N THR A 156 34.29 -15.36 -2.71
CA THR A 156 33.13 -14.72 -3.30
C THR A 156 31.85 -15.27 -2.68
N GLN A 157 31.07 -14.39 -2.04
CA GLN A 157 29.79 -14.80 -1.45
C GLN A 157 28.65 -14.64 -2.47
N LEU A 158 27.93 -15.73 -2.70
CA LEU A 158 26.67 -15.71 -3.46
C LEU A 158 25.53 -15.27 -2.55
N TYR A 159 24.62 -14.48 -3.12
CA TYR A 159 23.37 -14.13 -2.46
C TYR A 159 22.25 -14.04 -3.49
N ASN A 160 21.03 -14.41 -3.09
CA ASN A 160 19.87 -14.33 -3.97
C ASN A 160 19.08 -13.05 -3.72
N ILE A 161 18.48 -12.53 -4.79
CA ILE A 161 17.54 -11.42 -4.76
C ILE A 161 16.31 -11.82 -5.57
N GLU A 162 15.14 -11.87 -4.95
CA GLU A 162 13.88 -11.99 -5.66
C GLU A 162 13.36 -10.59 -6.00
N ILE A 163 12.96 -10.36 -7.25
CA ILE A 163 12.30 -9.12 -7.67
C ILE A 163 10.93 -9.44 -8.25
N PHE A 164 10.02 -8.48 -8.21
CA PHE A 164 8.77 -8.56 -8.96
C PHE A 164 8.90 -7.77 -10.26
N LYS A 165 8.72 -8.46 -11.39
CA LYS A 165 8.67 -7.87 -12.73
C LYS A 165 7.22 -7.78 -13.17
N PHE A 166 6.71 -6.56 -13.32
CA PHE A 166 5.35 -6.32 -13.79
C PHE A 166 5.20 -6.67 -15.27
N ASN A 167 3.99 -7.09 -15.65
CA ASN A 167 3.55 -7.18 -17.04
C ASN A 167 3.51 -5.77 -17.65
N LYS A 168 3.53 -5.67 -18.99
CA LYS A 168 3.59 -4.39 -19.70
C LYS A 168 2.43 -3.45 -19.32
N GLN A 169 1.23 -4.01 -19.15
CA GLN A 169 -0.01 -3.31 -18.81
C GLN A 169 -0.28 -3.26 -17.30
N SER A 170 0.71 -3.60 -16.47
CA SER A 170 0.55 -3.64 -15.02
C SER A 170 1.56 -2.74 -14.33
N GLY A 171 1.19 -2.26 -13.16
CA GLY A 171 2.04 -1.46 -12.31
C GLY A 171 1.44 -1.37 -10.92
N LEU A 172 1.84 -0.34 -10.17
CA LEU A 172 1.22 -0.01 -8.90
C LEU A 172 0.62 1.38 -8.98
N TYR A 173 -0.52 1.61 -8.32
CA TYR A 173 -1.08 2.91 -8.11
C TYR A 173 -1.11 3.22 -6.62
N PHE A 174 -1.23 4.50 -6.28
CA PHE A 174 -1.53 4.92 -4.91
C PHE A 174 -2.48 6.11 -4.93
N ILE A 175 -3.13 6.33 -3.80
CA ILE A 175 -3.97 7.49 -3.54
C ILE A 175 -3.27 8.36 -2.53
N VAL A 176 -3.23 9.66 -2.78
CA VAL A 176 -2.71 10.67 -1.86
C VAL A 176 -3.79 11.69 -1.54
N LYS A 177 -3.91 12.04 -0.26
CA LYS A 177 -4.63 13.24 0.18
C LYS A 177 -3.61 14.36 0.28
N LEU A 178 -3.89 15.50 -0.35
CA LEU A 178 -3.10 16.71 -0.21
C LEU A 178 -3.87 17.78 0.58
N PRO A 179 -3.16 18.72 1.23
CA PRO A 179 -3.78 19.91 1.79
C PRO A 179 -4.46 20.76 0.71
N GLU A 180 -5.40 21.62 1.12
CA GLU A 180 -6.13 22.52 0.21
C GLU A 180 -5.26 23.67 -0.33
N ASP A 181 -4.14 23.96 0.33
CA ASP A 181 -3.15 24.93 -0.16
C ASP A 181 -2.50 24.40 -1.44
N GLU A 182 -2.79 25.08 -2.55
CA GLU A 182 -2.39 24.73 -3.92
C GLU A 182 -0.88 24.52 -4.08
N LYS A 183 -0.05 25.12 -3.22
CA LYS A 183 1.41 24.92 -3.26
C LYS A 183 1.80 23.45 -3.10
N TRP A 184 0.99 22.66 -2.39
CA TRP A 184 1.31 21.26 -2.08
C TRP A 184 1.25 20.35 -3.30
N GLY A 185 0.51 20.72 -4.35
CA GLY A 185 0.53 20.00 -5.62
C GLY A 185 1.95 19.96 -6.21
N GLY A 186 2.53 21.15 -6.44
CA GLY A 186 3.89 21.26 -6.99
C GLY A 186 4.98 20.75 -6.04
N ILE A 187 4.80 20.92 -4.72
CA ILE A 187 5.73 20.33 -3.75
C ILE A 187 5.72 18.80 -3.86
N PHE A 188 4.54 18.19 -3.90
CA PHE A 188 4.39 16.74 -3.97
C PHE A 188 4.92 16.17 -5.29
N GLU A 189 4.64 16.85 -6.41
CA GLU A 189 5.16 16.47 -7.73
C GLU A 189 6.70 16.44 -7.75
N ASN A 190 7.37 17.49 -7.24
CA ASN A 190 8.83 17.51 -7.11
C ASN A 190 9.38 16.35 -6.25
N ILE A 191 8.68 15.99 -5.16
CA ILE A 191 9.06 14.83 -4.33
C ILE A 191 8.93 13.54 -5.15
N LEU A 192 7.83 13.37 -5.88
CA LEU A 192 7.56 12.18 -6.65
C LEU A 192 8.53 12.03 -7.84
N GLU A 193 8.86 13.12 -8.52
CA GLU A 193 9.90 13.18 -9.56
C GLU A 193 11.27 12.75 -9.01
N SER A 194 11.71 13.32 -7.88
CA SER A 194 12.97 12.90 -7.22
C SER A 194 12.93 11.42 -6.82
N LEU A 195 11.79 10.97 -6.27
CA LEU A 195 11.61 9.58 -5.86
C LEU A 195 11.61 8.61 -7.05
N SER A 196 11.09 9.03 -8.21
CA SER A 196 11.06 8.22 -9.43
C SER A 196 12.45 7.80 -9.90
N LEU A 197 13.44 8.69 -9.70
CA LEU A 197 14.85 8.48 -10.03
C LEU A 197 15.62 7.69 -8.96
N THR A 198 15.28 7.89 -7.69
CA THR A 198 15.99 7.23 -6.58
C THR A 198 15.40 5.87 -6.20
N GLY A 199 14.16 5.61 -6.59
CA GLY A 199 13.43 4.36 -6.45
C GLY A 199 12.84 4.07 -5.05
N ILE A 200 11.87 3.14 -5.03
CA ILE A 200 11.20 2.62 -3.83
C ILE A 200 11.68 1.20 -3.53
N GLY A 201 11.87 0.87 -2.25
CA GLY A 201 12.22 -0.49 -1.83
C GLY A 201 13.72 -0.74 -1.74
N GLY A 202 14.11 -2.01 -1.92
CA GLY A 202 15.49 -2.45 -1.75
C GLY A 202 16.28 -2.54 -3.06
N LYS A 203 17.61 -2.60 -2.94
CA LYS A 203 18.55 -2.78 -4.06
C LYS A 203 18.42 -1.71 -5.16
N LYS A 204 18.13 -0.48 -4.75
CA LYS A 204 17.99 0.71 -5.60
C LYS A 204 19.25 1.00 -6.42
N ASN A 205 20.43 0.81 -5.82
CA ASN A 205 21.72 0.92 -6.53
C ASN A 205 21.93 -0.14 -7.63
N SER A 206 21.06 -1.14 -7.75
CA SER A 206 21.02 -2.10 -8.86
C SER A 206 19.94 -1.76 -9.91
N GLY A 207 19.34 -0.58 -9.84
CA GLY A 207 18.30 -0.08 -10.75
C GLY A 207 16.88 -0.52 -10.41
N PHE A 208 16.66 -1.19 -9.26
CA PHE A 208 15.32 -1.64 -8.87
C PHE A 208 14.51 -0.57 -8.14
N GLY A 209 13.22 -0.53 -8.40
CA GLY A 209 12.29 0.37 -7.74
C GLY A 209 12.20 1.77 -8.34
N GLU A 210 13.03 2.10 -9.33
CA GLU A 210 12.83 3.25 -10.22
C GLU A 210 11.50 3.08 -10.97
N PHE A 211 10.82 4.19 -11.20
CA PHE A 211 9.52 4.18 -11.86
C PHE A 211 9.29 5.37 -12.77
N VAL A 212 8.30 5.23 -13.64
CA VAL A 212 7.68 6.32 -14.40
C VAL A 212 6.26 6.46 -13.91
N PHE A 213 5.76 7.68 -13.82
CA PHE A 213 4.38 7.95 -13.44
C PHE A 213 3.66 8.80 -14.48
N GLU A 214 2.35 8.66 -14.53
CA GLU A 214 1.44 9.41 -15.41
C GLU A 214 0.79 10.57 -14.62
N ASP A 215 0.16 11.51 -15.33
CA ASP A 215 -0.58 12.61 -14.70
C ASP A 215 -1.64 12.06 -13.74
N PRO A 216 -1.86 12.71 -12.57
CA PRO A 216 -2.80 12.20 -11.60
C PRO A 216 -4.25 12.32 -12.06
N MET A 217 -5.06 11.34 -11.66
CA MET A 217 -6.52 11.47 -11.68
C MET A 217 -6.94 12.25 -10.43
N PHE A 218 -7.81 13.23 -10.61
CA PHE A 218 -8.34 14.03 -9.52
C PHE A 218 -9.69 13.48 -9.07
N PHE A 219 -9.79 13.13 -7.79
CA PHE A 219 -11.04 12.69 -7.18
C PHE A 219 -11.65 13.84 -6.39
N TYR A 220 -12.89 14.18 -6.76
CA TYR A 220 -13.65 15.31 -6.22
C TYR A 220 -15.01 14.89 -5.65
N GLY A 221 -15.27 13.60 -5.48
CA GLY A 221 -16.55 13.12 -4.97
C GLY A 221 -17.65 13.28 -6.01
N GLU A 222 -18.65 14.13 -5.75
CA GLU A 222 -19.85 14.26 -6.59
C GLU A 222 -19.57 14.88 -7.98
N ASP A 223 -18.54 15.71 -8.11
CA ASP A 223 -18.17 16.38 -9.37
C ASP A 223 -17.16 15.56 -10.21
N PHE A 224 -17.08 14.24 -9.98
CA PHE A 224 -16.18 13.34 -10.69
C PHE A 224 -16.88 12.62 -11.84
N ASP A 225 -16.38 12.82 -13.06
CA ASP A 225 -16.72 11.98 -14.20
C ASP A 225 -15.71 10.82 -14.29
N PRO A 226 -16.17 9.55 -14.40
CA PRO A 226 -15.28 8.41 -14.61
C PRO A 226 -14.37 8.63 -15.82
N ILE A 227 -13.07 8.42 -15.63
CA ILE A 227 -12.06 8.74 -16.64
C ILE A 227 -11.58 7.47 -17.32
N GLU A 228 -11.23 6.44 -16.53
CA GLU A 228 -10.62 5.22 -17.07
C GLU A 228 -11.56 4.01 -17.04
N SER A 229 -12.40 3.83 -16.02
CA SER A 229 -13.30 2.69 -15.88
C SER A 229 -14.37 2.86 -14.78
N GLU A 230 -15.06 1.76 -14.44
CA GLU A 230 -15.91 1.70 -13.24
C GLU A 230 -15.09 1.57 -11.94
N SER A 231 -13.81 1.16 -12.02
CA SER A 231 -12.95 1.00 -10.85
C SER A 231 -12.57 2.36 -10.23
N ASP A 232 -12.21 3.36 -11.02
CA ASP A 232 -11.96 4.73 -10.52
C ASP A 232 -13.26 5.40 -10.05
N ALA A 233 -14.37 5.18 -10.75
CA ALA A 233 -15.69 5.65 -10.30
C ALA A 233 -16.04 5.10 -8.90
N TYR A 234 -15.83 3.80 -8.68
CA TYR A 234 -16.04 3.16 -7.38
C TYR A 234 -15.14 3.76 -6.30
N ILE A 235 -13.83 3.87 -6.57
CA ILE A 235 -12.86 4.41 -5.61
C ILE A 235 -13.21 5.85 -5.23
N ASN A 236 -13.48 6.71 -6.22
CA ASN A 236 -13.86 8.10 -5.98
C ASN A 236 -15.10 8.16 -5.09
N LYS A 237 -16.18 7.45 -5.45
CA LYS A 237 -17.40 7.42 -4.63
C LYS A 237 -17.08 6.97 -3.20
N ALA A 238 -16.38 5.86 -3.04
CA ALA A 238 -16.11 5.25 -1.74
C ALA A 238 -15.20 6.10 -0.83
N LEU A 239 -14.29 6.92 -1.39
CA LEU A 239 -13.47 7.86 -0.60
C LEU A 239 -14.30 8.94 0.11
N TYR A 240 -15.45 9.31 -0.47
CA TYR A 240 -16.31 10.38 0.03
C TYR A 240 -17.61 9.86 0.68
N SER A 241 -17.88 8.55 0.60
CA SER A 241 -19.03 7.92 1.26
C SER A 241 -18.90 7.89 2.79
N ASP A 242 -20.00 8.17 3.47
CA ASP A 242 -20.16 7.99 4.92
C ASP A 242 -21.02 6.74 5.19
N GLU A 243 -20.38 5.57 5.10
CA GLU A 243 -21.02 4.26 5.36
C GLU A 243 -20.77 3.79 6.79
N GLU A 244 -21.50 2.77 7.25
CA GLU A 244 -21.30 2.17 8.58
C GLU A 244 -19.97 1.41 8.70
N LYS A 245 -19.37 1.01 7.57
CA LYS A 245 -18.14 0.23 7.51
C LYS A 245 -17.10 0.95 6.66
N PHE A 246 -15.89 1.02 7.19
CA PHE A 246 -14.74 1.66 6.58
C PHE A 246 -13.66 0.62 6.27
N PHE A 247 -13.30 0.52 5.00
CA PHE A 247 -12.30 -0.38 4.48
C PHE A 247 -10.96 0.33 4.30
N SER A 248 -9.94 -0.09 5.04
CA SER A 248 -8.60 0.52 5.01
C SER A 248 -7.78 0.03 3.82
N ILE A 249 -7.28 0.98 3.03
CA ILE A 249 -6.34 0.73 1.93
C ILE A 249 -4.91 1.13 2.31
N SER A 250 -4.66 1.32 3.60
CA SER A 250 -3.38 1.78 4.16
C SER A 250 -3.00 1.01 5.43
N SER A 251 -1.74 1.10 5.83
CA SER A 251 -1.23 0.66 7.12
C SER A 251 -1.67 1.62 8.22
N TYR A 252 -2.23 1.06 9.29
CA TYR A 252 -2.88 1.83 10.35
C TYR A 252 -2.25 1.56 11.71
N SER A 253 -1.92 2.62 12.46
CA SER A 253 -1.55 2.53 13.88
C SER A 253 -2.56 3.28 14.72
N PRO A 254 -3.29 2.61 15.62
CA PRO A 254 -4.36 3.25 16.37
C PRO A 254 -3.87 4.20 17.45
N LYS A 255 -4.63 5.26 17.69
CA LYS A 255 -4.59 6.03 18.94
C LYS A 255 -5.09 5.18 20.11
N ILE A 256 -4.76 5.59 21.33
CA ILE A 256 -5.14 4.82 22.54
C ILE A 256 -6.66 4.68 22.63
N GLU A 257 -7.37 5.78 22.39
CA GLU A 257 -8.82 5.89 22.35
C GLU A 257 -9.49 5.07 21.22
N GLU A 258 -8.77 4.67 20.17
CA GLU A 258 -9.30 3.82 19.10
C GLU A 258 -9.15 2.32 19.40
N ILE A 259 -8.24 1.94 20.30
CA ILE A 259 -7.92 0.52 20.57
C ILE A 259 -9.14 -0.24 21.09
N GLU A 260 -9.95 0.36 21.97
CA GLU A 260 -11.13 -0.31 22.50
C GLU A 260 -12.20 -0.52 21.42
N LYS A 261 -12.38 0.47 20.53
CA LYS A 261 -13.29 0.34 19.38
C LYS A 261 -12.84 -0.80 18.45
N ILE A 262 -11.56 -0.87 18.12
CA ILE A 262 -11.01 -1.93 17.24
C ILE A 262 -11.31 -3.34 17.74
N LYS A 263 -11.35 -3.55 19.06
CA LYS A 263 -11.60 -4.85 19.66
C LYS A 263 -13.06 -5.30 19.56
N GLU A 264 -13.98 -4.43 19.17
CA GLU A 264 -15.38 -4.78 18.97
C GLU A 264 -15.52 -5.88 17.91
N SER A 265 -16.43 -6.83 18.13
CA SER A 265 -16.53 -8.07 17.34
C SER A 265 -16.91 -7.86 15.88
N GLU A 266 -17.40 -6.67 15.54
CA GLU A 266 -17.80 -6.29 14.20
C GLU A 266 -16.65 -5.75 13.33
N ASN A 267 -15.46 -5.64 13.92
CA ASN A 267 -14.24 -5.19 13.27
C ASN A 267 -13.39 -6.37 12.86
N TYR A 268 -12.84 -6.29 11.65
CA TYR A 268 -12.01 -7.35 11.10
C TYR A 268 -10.71 -6.77 10.57
N TYR A 269 -9.59 -7.32 11.02
CA TYR A 269 -8.28 -6.77 10.72
C TYR A 269 -7.20 -7.84 10.80
N GLN A 270 -6.07 -7.55 10.16
CA GLN A 270 -4.85 -8.32 10.31
C GLN A 270 -3.76 -7.46 10.94
N LEU A 271 -3.11 -7.97 11.99
CA LEU A 271 -1.92 -7.35 12.55
C LEU A 271 -0.69 -7.68 11.72
N ILE A 272 0.06 -6.65 11.36
CA ILE A 272 1.34 -6.76 10.66
C ILE A 272 2.46 -6.22 11.54
N LYS A 273 3.55 -6.98 11.61
CA LYS A 273 4.77 -6.59 12.30
C LYS A 273 5.60 -5.72 11.36
N ARG A 274 5.91 -4.48 11.79
CA ARG A 274 6.74 -3.55 11.02
C ARG A 274 8.08 -3.34 11.71
N SER A 275 9.16 -3.73 11.04
CA SER A 275 10.54 -3.59 11.53
C SER A 275 11.48 -3.08 10.43
N GLY A 276 12.78 -3.13 10.65
CA GLY A 276 13.80 -2.80 9.64
C GLY A 276 14.98 -2.03 10.22
N PHE A 277 15.88 -1.61 9.34
CA PHE A 277 17.03 -0.78 9.66
C PHE A 277 16.79 0.67 9.23
N VAL A 278 17.52 1.59 9.85
CA VAL A 278 17.48 3.01 9.49
C VAL A 278 18.30 3.23 8.23
N ASN A 279 17.68 3.79 7.19
CA ASN A 279 18.34 4.08 5.92
C ASN A 279 18.90 5.51 5.91
N SER A 280 19.79 5.82 6.85
CA SER A 280 20.46 7.12 6.96
C SER A 280 21.86 6.91 7.55
N SER A 281 22.89 7.30 6.79
CA SER A 281 24.28 7.28 7.26
C SER A 281 24.58 8.34 8.33
N LEU A 282 23.64 9.28 8.54
CA LEU A 282 23.76 10.33 9.55
C LEU A 282 23.09 9.94 10.87
N TYR A 283 22.35 8.84 10.92
CA TYR A 283 21.59 8.45 12.11
C TYR A 283 22.50 7.93 13.25
N SER A 284 23.46 7.06 12.91
CA SER A 284 24.38 6.40 13.84
C SER A 284 25.65 5.95 13.12
N GLU A 285 26.75 5.73 13.85
CA GLU A 285 28.02 5.25 13.26
C GLU A 285 27.91 3.82 12.70
N GLN A 286 27.02 3.01 13.29
CA GLN A 286 26.74 1.64 12.85
C GLN A 286 25.29 1.53 12.37
N ALA A 287 24.99 0.53 11.54
CA ALA A 287 23.62 0.28 11.09
C ALA A 287 22.72 -0.10 12.27
N GLU A 288 21.77 0.77 12.61
CA GLU A 288 20.85 0.54 13.71
C GLU A 288 19.48 0.03 13.24
N LYS A 289 18.91 -0.87 14.05
CA LYS A 289 17.55 -1.36 13.86
C LYS A 289 16.57 -0.37 14.51
N ARG A 290 15.57 0.08 13.75
CA ARG A 290 14.52 0.96 14.30
C ARG A 290 13.55 0.18 15.20
N LYS A 291 12.83 0.89 16.07
CA LYS A 291 11.82 0.30 16.96
C LYS A 291 10.80 -0.53 16.17
N GLN A 292 10.55 -1.76 16.65
CA GLN A 292 9.51 -2.62 16.09
C GLN A 292 8.14 -2.16 16.57
N VAL A 293 7.16 -2.14 15.66
CA VAL A 293 5.75 -1.84 15.96
C VAL A 293 4.83 -2.85 15.30
N TYR A 294 3.62 -3.00 15.85
CA TYR A 294 2.53 -3.72 15.21
C TYR A 294 1.49 -2.70 14.71
N MET A 295 0.99 -2.93 13.51
CA MET A 295 0.03 -2.08 12.82
C MET A 295 -1.08 -2.96 12.24
N LEU A 296 -2.21 -2.36 11.89
CA LEU A 296 -3.25 -3.02 11.11
C LEU A 296 -2.90 -2.90 9.62
N SER A 297 -3.09 -3.98 8.88
CA SER A 297 -2.84 -4.03 7.44
C SER A 297 -3.96 -3.35 6.65
N SER A 298 -3.63 -2.87 5.46
CA SER A 298 -4.63 -2.66 4.41
C SER A 298 -5.39 -3.97 4.15
N GLY A 299 -6.68 -3.86 3.86
CA GLY A 299 -7.63 -4.97 3.90
C GLY A 299 -8.50 -5.01 5.17
N SER A 300 -8.17 -4.22 6.19
CA SER A 300 -8.95 -4.16 7.44
C SER A 300 -10.27 -3.43 7.24
N VAL A 301 -11.33 -3.89 7.90
CA VAL A 301 -12.70 -3.36 7.85
C VAL A 301 -13.14 -2.98 9.26
N LEU A 302 -13.46 -1.71 9.47
CA LEU A 302 -13.77 -1.13 10.77
C LEU A 302 -15.16 -0.48 10.79
N SER A 303 -15.83 -0.47 11.93
CA SER A 303 -17.15 0.14 12.18
C SER A 303 -17.10 1.63 12.51
N PHE A 304 -15.91 2.22 12.42
CA PHE A 304 -15.68 3.63 12.66
C PHE A 304 -14.62 4.13 11.69
N LYS A 305 -14.62 5.42 11.39
CA LYS A 305 -13.59 6.06 10.58
C LYS A 305 -12.31 6.21 11.40
N PRO A 306 -11.23 5.46 11.11
CA PRO A 306 -9.98 5.55 11.87
C PRO A 306 -9.22 6.82 11.51
N GLU A 307 -8.63 7.46 12.52
CA GLU A 307 -7.74 8.61 12.37
C GLU A 307 -6.27 8.19 12.44
N GLY A 308 -5.94 7.30 13.39
CA GLY A 308 -4.58 6.82 13.60
C GLY A 308 -3.57 7.88 14.02
N LYS A 309 -2.30 7.50 13.98
CA LYS A 309 -1.21 8.37 14.43
C LYS A 309 0.09 8.19 13.65
N MET A 310 0.90 9.25 13.65
CA MET A 310 2.31 9.17 13.32
C MET A 310 3.07 8.50 14.47
N LEU A 311 4.07 7.70 14.13
CA LEU A 311 4.93 7.02 15.10
C LEU A 311 6.35 7.56 14.98
N ASP A 312 6.96 7.95 16.09
CA ASP A 312 8.41 8.13 16.19
C ASP A 312 9.06 6.81 16.64
N LEU A 313 9.93 6.29 15.79
CA LEU A 313 10.65 5.03 15.94
C LEU A 313 12.11 5.23 16.33
N ASN A 314 12.51 6.46 16.66
CA ASN A 314 13.84 6.76 17.17
C ASN A 314 14.10 5.95 18.44
N LEU A 315 15.32 5.44 18.56
CA LEU A 315 15.82 4.77 19.75
C LEU A 315 16.93 5.61 20.38
N HIS A 316 18.08 5.67 19.71
CA HIS A 316 19.30 6.31 20.23
C HIS A 316 20.03 7.15 19.17
N GLY A 317 19.45 7.36 17.99
CA GLY A 317 20.12 8.03 16.90
C GLY A 317 20.00 9.55 16.92
N LYS A 318 20.69 10.18 15.97
CA LYS A 318 20.86 11.64 15.89
C LYS A 318 19.62 12.40 15.39
N HIS A 319 18.61 11.72 14.87
CA HIS A 319 17.38 12.33 14.36
C HIS A 319 16.18 11.40 14.53
N SER A 320 14.97 11.95 14.53
CA SER A 320 13.73 11.17 14.62
C SER A 320 13.49 10.29 13.39
N ILE A 321 12.70 9.23 13.56
CA ILE A 321 12.32 8.31 12.48
C ILE A 321 10.81 8.17 12.47
N TYR A 322 10.17 8.78 11.48
CA TYR A 322 8.73 8.77 11.40
C TYR A 322 8.20 7.62 10.57
N ARG A 323 7.08 7.06 11.03
CA ARG A 323 6.28 6.09 10.31
C ARG A 323 4.82 6.54 10.30
N MET A 324 4.23 6.59 9.11
CA MET A 324 2.81 6.90 8.96
C MET A 324 1.97 5.71 9.43
N GLY A 325 1.05 5.98 10.35
CA GLY A 325 0.00 5.05 10.77
C GLY A 325 -1.38 5.70 10.72
N LYS A 326 -1.56 6.71 9.87
CA LYS A 326 -2.84 7.35 9.58
C LYS A 326 -3.36 6.81 8.24
N PRO A 327 -4.53 6.15 8.20
CA PRO A 327 -4.96 5.45 7.00
C PRO A 327 -5.83 6.30 6.08
N ILE A 328 -5.78 6.01 4.78
CA ILE A 328 -6.89 6.29 3.85
C ILE A 328 -7.87 5.12 3.92
N VAL A 329 -9.16 5.43 4.02
CA VAL A 329 -10.25 4.47 4.09
C VAL A 329 -11.32 4.75 3.04
N LEU A 330 -12.03 3.70 2.64
CA LEU A 330 -13.17 3.74 1.75
C LEU A 330 -14.43 3.37 2.54
N GLY A 331 -15.51 4.16 2.43
CA GLY A 331 -16.83 3.76 2.93
C GLY A 331 -17.40 2.65 2.06
N VAL A 332 -17.76 1.51 2.67
CA VAL A 332 -18.22 0.31 1.94
C VAL A 332 -19.51 -0.24 2.51
N LYS A 333 -20.35 -0.79 1.62
CA LYS A 333 -21.53 -1.57 1.98
C LYS A 333 -21.18 -3.04 1.97
N ILE A 334 -21.33 -3.70 3.12
CA ILE A 334 -20.98 -5.11 3.30
C ILE A 334 -22.22 -5.96 3.31
#